data_AF-V4ZTI2-F1
#
_entry.id   AF-V4ZTI2-F1
#
_cell.length_a   1.000
_cell.length_b   1.000
_cell.length_c   1.000
_cell.angle_alpha   90.00
_cell.angle_beta   90.00
_cell.angle_gamma   90.00
#
_symmetry.space_group_name_H-M   'P 1'
#
loop_
_entity.id
_entity.type
_entity.pdbx_description
1 polymer ?
#
loop_
_entity_poly.entity_id
_entity_poly.type
_entity_poly.pdbx_seq_one_letter_code
_entity_poly.pdbx_strand_id
1 'polypeptide(L)'
;MDRYEGYDAVVFDLDGTVVHLDVDWARVDEETADILESHGYQPTETAWGALDAADGDAAAAVTALLADHERRGAERSWRLPAADDLRALADAGRPTAVCSLNCEAAVRVALTEHGLTDAADAVVGRDTVGSRKPDPGRYSRRSGRPVSRRSVPCSSATPSRTS
;
A
#
# COMPACT_ATOMS: atom_id res chain seq x y z
N MET A 1 -21.99 -7.75 7.33
CA MET A 1 -20.79 -8.28 8.03
C MET A 1 -20.45 -9.71 7.60
N ASP A 2 -21.38 -10.42 6.97
CA ASP A 2 -21.32 -11.84 6.56
C ASP A 2 -20.10 -12.17 5.68
N ARG A 3 -19.60 -11.21 4.89
CA ARG A 3 -18.39 -11.38 4.05
C ARG A 3 -17.13 -11.74 4.86
N TYR A 4 -17.05 -11.29 6.11
CA TYR A 4 -15.88 -11.45 6.96
C TYR A 4 -16.13 -12.44 8.12
N GLU A 5 -17.25 -13.15 8.08
CA GLU A 5 -17.57 -14.14 9.09
C GLU A 5 -16.56 -15.31 9.05
N GLY A 6 -16.16 -15.77 10.24
CA GLY A 6 -15.18 -16.86 10.39
C GLY A 6 -13.71 -16.46 10.22
N TYR A 7 -13.39 -15.19 9.95
CA TYR A 7 -12.01 -14.69 9.97
C TYR A 7 -11.65 -14.13 11.35
N ASP A 8 -10.46 -14.49 11.82
CA ASP A 8 -9.90 -13.96 13.08
C ASP A 8 -9.33 -12.55 12.92
N ALA A 9 -8.92 -12.16 11.70
CA ALA A 9 -8.41 -10.85 11.34
C ALA A 9 -8.55 -10.59 9.83
N VAL A 10 -8.56 -9.33 9.41
CA VAL A 10 -8.69 -8.94 8.00
C VAL A 10 -7.60 -7.94 7.61
N VAL A 11 -6.92 -8.18 6.49
CA VAL A 11 -5.94 -7.25 5.92
C VAL A 11 -6.53 -6.63 4.67
N PHE A 12 -6.51 -5.31 4.61
CA PHE A 12 -6.99 -4.54 3.47
C PHE A 12 -5.79 -4.06 2.64
N ASP A 13 -5.97 -4.05 1.32
CA ASP A 13 -5.21 -3.15 0.46
C ASP A 13 -5.71 -1.70 0.65
N LEU A 14 -4.94 -0.70 0.21
CA LEU A 14 -5.35 0.71 0.32
C LEU A 14 -6.03 1.22 -0.96
N ASP A 15 -5.23 1.48 -1.99
CA ASP A 15 -5.64 2.24 -3.18
C ASP A 15 -6.44 1.37 -4.15
N GLY A 16 -7.64 1.81 -4.51
CA GLY A 16 -8.63 1.00 -5.23
C GLY A 16 -9.42 0.04 -4.33
N THR A 17 -9.12 -0.02 -3.04
CA THR A 17 -9.82 -0.89 -2.06
C THR A 17 -10.52 -0.08 -0.97
N VAL A 18 -9.77 0.53 -0.05
CA VAL A 18 -10.29 1.34 1.07
C VAL A 18 -10.53 2.78 0.62
N VAL A 19 -9.62 3.31 -0.19
CA VAL A 19 -9.72 4.64 -0.79
C VAL A 19 -9.27 4.57 -2.24
N HIS A 20 -9.53 5.63 -3.00
CA HIS A 20 -8.82 5.88 -4.25
C HIS A 20 -7.95 7.12 -4.07
N LEU A 21 -6.65 6.99 -4.28
CA LEU A 21 -5.70 8.09 -4.24
C LEU A 21 -5.78 8.89 -5.55
N ASP A 22 -5.79 10.22 -5.44
CA ASP A 22 -5.76 11.11 -6.61
C ASP A 22 -4.32 11.33 -7.08
N VAL A 23 -3.73 10.32 -7.72
CA VAL A 23 -2.37 10.39 -8.27
C VAL A 23 -2.43 10.53 -9.79
N ASP A 24 -1.75 11.54 -10.32
CA ASP A 24 -1.52 11.68 -11.76
C ASP A 24 -0.43 10.73 -12.22
N TRP A 25 -0.79 9.46 -12.44
CA TRP A 25 0.16 8.42 -12.80
C TRP A 25 0.89 8.68 -14.13
N ALA A 26 0.24 9.35 -15.09
CA ALA A 26 0.90 9.74 -16.34
C ALA A 26 2.07 10.69 -16.08
N ARG A 27 1.87 11.67 -15.19
CA ARG A 27 2.95 12.55 -14.73
C ARG A 27 4.03 11.80 -13.95
N VAL A 28 3.67 10.84 -13.09
CA VAL A 28 4.66 10.02 -12.37
C VAL A 28 5.50 9.20 -13.34
N ASP A 29 4.89 8.62 -14.38
CA ASP A 29 5.59 7.85 -15.40
C ASP A 29 6.62 8.72 -16.14
N GLU A 30 6.24 9.95 -16.55
CA GLU A 30 7.16 10.93 -17.17
C GLU A 30 8.31 11.31 -16.22
N GLU A 31 8.00 11.72 -14.99
CA GLU A 31 9.02 12.21 -14.04
C GLU A 31 9.96 11.08 -13.58
N THR A 32 9.50 9.83 -13.50
CA THR A 32 10.39 8.69 -13.20
C THR A 32 11.29 8.35 -14.39
N ALA A 33 10.81 8.47 -15.63
CA ALA A 33 11.65 8.31 -16.82
C ALA A 33 12.78 9.36 -16.85
N ASP A 34 12.47 10.63 -16.56
CA ASP A 34 13.47 11.71 -16.46
C ASP A 34 14.54 11.42 -15.39
N ILE A 35 14.13 10.86 -14.24
CA ILE A 35 15.06 10.44 -13.19
C ILE A 35 15.99 9.34 -13.70
N LEU A 36 15.47 8.33 -14.38
CA LEU A 36 16.30 7.26 -14.95
C LEU A 36 17.33 7.80 -15.93
N GLU A 37 16.90 8.64 -16.88
CA GLU A 37 17.80 9.23 -17.88
C GLU A 37 18.91 10.06 -17.24
N SER A 38 18.57 10.90 -16.25
CA SER A 38 19.55 11.73 -15.55
C SER A 38 20.59 10.94 -14.75
N HIS A 39 20.28 9.69 -14.40
CA HIS A 39 21.18 8.75 -13.73
C HIS A 39 21.84 7.74 -14.68
N GLY A 40 21.64 7.88 -16.00
CA GLY A 40 22.27 7.02 -17.02
C GLY A 40 21.57 5.67 -17.25
N TYR A 41 20.35 5.49 -16.76
CA TYR A 41 19.51 4.32 -17.05
C TYR A 41 18.70 4.55 -18.32
N GLN A 42 18.23 3.45 -18.94
CA GLN A 42 17.23 3.58 -20.00
C GLN A 42 15.88 3.91 -19.37
N PRO A 43 15.15 4.92 -19.88
CA PRO A 43 13.83 5.26 -19.37
C PRO A 43 12.85 4.10 -19.59
N THR A 44 11.84 4.04 -18.73
CA THR A 44 10.78 3.04 -18.77
C THR A 44 9.44 3.72 -18.95
N GLU A 45 8.46 3.01 -19.54
CA GLU A 45 7.12 3.57 -19.78
C GLU A 45 6.28 3.73 -18.51
N THR A 46 6.69 3.11 -17.40
CA THR A 46 5.91 3.14 -16.14
C THR A 46 6.81 3.35 -14.93
N ALA A 47 6.26 3.97 -13.89
CA ALA A 47 6.92 4.16 -12.61
C ALA A 47 7.32 2.82 -11.94
N TRP A 48 6.55 1.76 -12.18
CA TRP A 48 6.91 0.41 -11.73
C TRP A 48 8.11 -0.15 -12.48
N GLY A 49 8.14 0.05 -13.80
CA GLY A 49 9.34 -0.25 -14.59
C GLY A 49 10.57 0.51 -14.07
N ALA A 50 10.39 1.76 -13.65
CA ALA A 50 11.47 2.56 -13.11
C ALA A 50 11.96 2.06 -11.75
N LEU A 51 11.05 1.65 -10.87
CA LEU A 51 11.40 0.99 -9.60
C LEU A 51 12.18 -0.31 -9.81
N ASP A 52 11.81 -1.10 -10.82
CA ASP A 52 12.48 -2.38 -11.13
C ASP A 52 13.85 -2.17 -11.78
N ALA A 53 14.00 -1.11 -12.59
CA ALA A 53 15.21 -0.83 -13.37
C ALA A 53 16.28 -0.06 -12.56
N ALA A 54 15.87 0.84 -11.68
CA ALA A 54 16.77 1.71 -10.95
C ALA A 54 17.56 0.96 -9.86
N ASP A 55 18.78 1.43 -9.57
CA ASP A 55 19.59 0.98 -8.43
C ASP A 55 20.28 2.20 -7.78
N GLY A 56 20.85 2.01 -6.59
CA GLY A 56 21.60 3.05 -5.87
C GLY A 56 20.82 4.36 -5.73
N ASP A 57 21.46 5.47 -6.11
CA ASP A 57 20.89 6.82 -6.00
C ASP A 57 19.64 7.00 -6.89
N ALA A 58 19.58 6.34 -8.05
CA ALA A 58 18.41 6.39 -8.93
C ALA A 58 17.19 5.72 -8.26
N ALA A 59 17.38 4.57 -7.61
CA ALA A 59 16.30 3.88 -6.91
C ALA A 59 15.77 4.70 -5.73
N ALA A 60 16.68 5.37 -5.01
CA ALA A 60 16.30 6.28 -3.94
C ALA A 60 15.49 7.49 -4.47
N ALA A 61 15.91 8.08 -5.59
CA ALA A 61 15.22 9.19 -6.22
C ALA A 61 13.83 8.80 -6.73
N VAL A 62 13.70 7.67 -7.44
CA VAL A 62 12.42 7.13 -7.92
C VAL A 62 11.48 6.84 -6.74
N THR A 63 11.97 6.18 -5.70
CA THR A 63 11.17 5.87 -4.50
C THR A 63 10.67 7.13 -3.80
N ALA A 64 11.54 8.15 -3.68
CA ALA A 64 11.18 9.42 -3.06
C ALA A 64 10.13 10.19 -3.89
N LEU A 65 10.26 10.20 -5.22
CA LEU A 65 9.30 10.82 -6.13
C LEU A 65 7.92 10.17 -6.00
N LEU A 66 7.86 8.85 -6.08
CA LEU A 66 6.63 8.07 -5.90
C LEU A 66 5.98 8.38 -4.54
N ALA A 67 6.77 8.35 -3.47
CA ALA A 67 6.25 8.63 -2.13
C ALA A 67 5.67 10.04 -2.01
N ASP A 68 6.21 11.02 -2.73
CA ASP A 68 5.67 12.38 -2.73
C ASP A 68 4.33 12.50 -3.46
N HIS A 69 4.24 11.92 -4.66
CA HIS A 69 2.96 11.86 -5.39
C HIS A 69 1.89 11.09 -4.64
N GLU A 70 2.24 9.95 -4.06
CA GLU A 70 1.32 9.14 -3.27
C GLU A 70 0.80 9.88 -2.05
N ARG A 71 1.64 10.62 -1.31
CA ARG A 71 1.19 11.44 -0.17
C ARG A 71 0.22 12.53 -0.61
N ARG A 72 0.56 13.28 -1.66
CA ARG A 72 -0.32 14.33 -2.19
C ARG A 72 -1.64 13.75 -2.70
N GLY A 73 -1.59 12.59 -3.35
CA GLY A 73 -2.79 11.88 -3.81
C GLY A 73 -3.64 11.34 -2.66
N ALA A 74 -3.01 10.93 -1.56
CA ALA A 74 -3.70 10.54 -0.33
C ALA A 74 -4.44 11.71 0.33
N GLU A 75 -3.86 12.91 0.35
CA GLU A 75 -4.52 14.14 0.84
C GLU A 75 -5.79 14.48 0.06
N ARG A 76 -5.87 14.09 -1.22
CA ARG A 76 -7.01 14.36 -2.12
C ARG A 76 -7.85 13.12 -2.43
N SER A 77 -7.63 12.04 -1.67
CA SER A 77 -8.28 10.75 -1.90
C SER A 77 -9.76 10.77 -1.57
N TRP A 78 -10.52 9.82 -2.12
CA TRP A 78 -11.92 9.58 -1.75
C TRP A 78 -12.15 8.17 -1.22
N ARG A 79 -13.11 8.04 -0.31
CA ARG A 79 -13.48 6.76 0.30
C ARG A 79 -14.09 5.81 -0.72
N LEU A 80 -13.76 4.53 -0.57
CA LEU A 80 -14.42 3.42 -1.25
C LEU A 80 -15.19 2.59 -0.21
N PRO A 81 -16.12 1.69 -0.63
CA PRO A 81 -16.96 0.95 0.30
C PRO A 81 -16.20 0.13 1.35
N ALA A 82 -14.99 -0.35 1.05
CA ALA A 82 -14.21 -1.14 2.01
C ALA A 82 -13.72 -0.30 3.22
N ALA A 83 -13.76 1.03 3.14
CA ALA A 83 -13.51 1.89 4.30
C ALA A 83 -14.55 1.71 5.41
N ASP A 84 -15.81 1.45 5.03
CA ASP A 84 -16.88 1.21 5.98
C ASP A 84 -16.77 -0.20 6.57
N ASP A 85 -16.34 -1.18 5.77
CA ASP A 85 -16.01 -2.52 6.25
C ASP A 85 -14.85 -2.51 7.26
N LEU A 86 -13.77 -1.78 6.96
CA LEU A 86 -12.63 -1.60 7.85
C LEU A 86 -13.07 -1.02 9.21
N ARG A 87 -13.85 0.07 9.19
CA ARG A 87 -14.39 0.70 10.40
C ARG A 87 -15.30 -0.26 11.17
N ALA A 88 -16.24 -0.92 10.50
CA ALA A 88 -17.18 -1.82 11.15
C ALA A 88 -16.48 -3.01 11.83
N LEU A 89 -15.44 -3.56 11.20
CA LEU A 89 -14.63 -4.63 11.79
C LEU A 89 -13.88 -4.14 13.04
N ALA A 90 -13.29 -2.95 12.98
CA ALA A 90 -12.62 -2.33 14.11
C ALA A 90 -13.59 -2.07 15.28
N ASP A 91 -14.77 -1.53 15.00
CA ASP A 91 -15.81 -1.27 16.01
C ASP A 91 -16.32 -2.58 16.66
N ALA A 92 -16.30 -3.69 15.92
CA ALA A 92 -16.59 -5.02 16.44
C ALA A 92 -15.40 -5.69 17.17
N GLY A 93 -14.29 -4.98 17.36
CA GLY A 93 -13.08 -5.49 18.02
C GLY A 93 -12.36 -6.57 17.22
N ARG A 94 -12.59 -6.65 15.91
CA ARG A 94 -11.89 -7.59 15.03
C ARG A 94 -10.55 -6.96 14.62
N PRO A 95 -9.42 -7.66 14.78
CA PRO A 95 -8.14 -7.14 14.33
C PRO A 95 -8.13 -6.84 12.83
N THR A 96 -7.62 -5.68 12.46
CA THR A 96 -7.46 -5.30 11.05
C THR A 96 -6.08 -4.70 10.78
N ALA A 97 -5.64 -4.75 9.52
CA ALA A 97 -4.44 -4.07 9.07
C ALA A 97 -4.59 -3.55 7.65
N VAL A 98 -3.77 -2.58 7.27
CA VAL A 98 -3.63 -2.12 5.88
C VAL A 98 -2.24 -2.48 5.37
N CYS A 99 -2.17 -3.16 4.23
CA CYS A 99 -0.93 -3.54 3.55
C CYS A 99 -1.02 -3.08 2.10
N SER A 100 -0.18 -2.13 1.70
CA SER A 100 -0.26 -1.47 0.41
C SER A 100 1.10 -1.42 -0.30
N LEU A 101 1.06 -1.36 -1.63
CA LEU A 101 2.22 -1.01 -2.43
C LEU A 101 2.52 0.49 -2.44
N ASN A 102 1.66 1.36 -1.90
CA ASN A 102 2.03 2.76 -1.67
C ASN A 102 3.05 2.87 -0.52
N CYS A 103 3.77 4.00 -0.44
CA CYS A 103 4.62 4.27 0.73
C CYS A 103 3.77 4.35 2.01
N GLU A 104 4.32 3.90 3.14
CA GLU A 104 3.61 3.83 4.42
C GLU A 104 3.05 5.20 4.82
N ALA A 105 3.80 6.27 4.53
CA ALA A 105 3.38 7.63 4.79
C ALA A 105 2.08 7.99 4.06
N ALA A 106 1.94 7.63 2.78
CA ALA A 106 0.70 7.86 2.02
C ALA A 106 -0.47 7.05 2.60
N VAL A 107 -0.23 5.81 3.03
CA VAL A 107 -1.25 5.00 3.72
C VAL A 107 -1.75 5.71 4.98
N ARG A 108 -0.84 6.20 5.81
CA ARG A 108 -1.18 6.91 7.05
C ARG A 108 -1.92 8.22 6.80
N VAL A 109 -1.54 8.97 5.77
CA VAL A 109 -2.22 10.19 5.35
C VAL A 109 -3.66 9.87 4.95
N ALA A 110 -3.87 8.91 4.04
CA ALA A 110 -5.21 8.52 3.62
C ALA A 110 -6.09 8.06 4.78
N LEU A 111 -5.56 7.22 5.68
CA LEU A 111 -6.32 6.80 6.86
C LEU A 111 -6.67 7.98 7.78
N THR A 112 -5.79 8.98 7.90
CA THR A 112 -6.05 10.16 8.72
C THR A 112 -7.13 11.05 8.10
N GLU A 113 -7.02 11.35 6.81
CA GLU A 113 -8.01 12.17 6.09
C GLU A 113 -9.42 11.59 6.18
N HIS A 114 -9.52 10.26 6.17
CA HIS A 114 -10.80 9.58 6.23
C HIS A 114 -11.23 9.13 7.63
N GLY A 115 -10.49 9.55 8.67
CA GLY A 115 -10.82 9.22 10.06
C GLY A 115 -10.85 7.71 10.31
N LEU A 116 -9.81 7.00 9.88
CA LEU A 116 -9.62 5.54 9.97
C LEU A 116 -8.28 5.16 10.66
N THR A 117 -7.53 6.12 11.20
CA THR A 117 -6.23 5.89 11.82
C THR A 117 -6.28 4.87 12.96
N ASP A 118 -7.36 4.85 13.73
CA ASP A 118 -7.63 3.93 14.83
C ASP A 118 -8.35 2.65 14.38
N ALA A 119 -8.77 2.57 13.12
CA ALA A 119 -9.46 1.38 12.60
C ALA A 119 -8.47 0.27 12.21
N ALA A 120 -7.22 0.61 11.91
CA ALA A 120 -6.17 -0.34 11.52
C ALA A 120 -5.13 -0.54 12.63
N ASP A 121 -4.97 -1.78 13.12
CA ASP A 121 -4.00 -2.11 14.16
C ASP A 121 -2.54 -2.08 13.65
N ALA A 122 -2.35 -2.28 12.35
CA ALA A 122 -1.06 -2.23 11.68
C ALA A 122 -1.18 -1.63 10.28
N VAL A 123 -0.12 -0.91 9.88
CA VAL A 123 0.04 -0.33 8.55
C VAL A 123 1.38 -0.76 7.98
N VAL A 124 1.37 -1.30 6.77
CA VAL A 124 2.56 -1.72 6.01
C VAL A 124 2.46 -1.10 4.63
N GLY A 125 3.39 -0.22 4.30
CA GLY A 125 3.65 0.26 2.95
C GLY A 125 4.81 -0.47 2.28
N ARG A 126 5.05 -0.13 1.01
CA ARG A 126 6.16 -0.66 0.20
C ARG A 126 7.53 -0.47 0.83
N ASP A 127 7.71 0.61 1.58
CA ASP A 127 8.95 1.02 2.23
C ASP A 127 9.05 0.62 3.72
N THR A 128 8.01 -0.01 4.29
CA THR A 128 8.00 -0.44 5.71
C THR A 128 8.98 -1.57 5.99
N VAL A 129 9.16 -2.50 5.03
CA VAL A 129 10.12 -3.61 5.15
C VAL A 129 11.37 -3.27 4.35
N GLY A 130 12.41 -2.81 5.05
CA GLY A 130 13.69 -2.47 4.43
C GLY A 130 14.24 -3.62 3.55
N SER A 131 14.54 -3.28 2.30
CA SER A 131 15.54 -3.88 1.40
C SER A 131 15.89 -5.38 1.56
N ARG A 132 15.48 -6.15 0.54
CA ARG A 132 15.99 -7.47 0.07
C ARG A 132 16.13 -8.60 1.11
N LYS A 133 15.23 -9.58 0.99
CA LYS A 133 15.33 -10.91 1.65
C LYS A 133 16.68 -11.62 1.40
N PRO A 134 17.08 -12.60 2.25
CA PRO A 134 16.23 -13.22 3.28
C PRO A 134 16.84 -13.26 4.69
N ASP A 135 16.02 -12.98 5.69
CA ASP A 135 16.12 -13.74 6.94
C ASP A 135 14.70 -14.10 7.44
N PRO A 136 14.35 -15.39 7.63
CA PRO A 136 13.06 -15.83 8.17
C PRO A 136 12.84 -15.49 9.65
N GLY A 137 13.81 -14.86 10.32
CA GLY A 137 13.83 -14.71 11.78
C GLY A 137 13.28 -13.41 12.36
N ARG A 138 12.10 -12.89 11.97
CA ARG A 138 11.43 -11.83 12.77
C ARG A 138 9.91 -12.01 12.89
N TYR A 139 9.50 -13.16 13.44
CA TYR A 139 8.21 -13.27 14.13
C TYR A 139 8.41 -14.01 15.47
N SER A 140 9.11 -13.41 16.43
CA SER A 140 9.09 -13.90 17.82
C SER A 140 8.01 -13.18 18.63
N ARG A 141 6.84 -13.83 18.65
CA ARG A 141 5.88 -13.96 19.77
C ARG A 141 5.79 -12.80 20.78
N ARG A 142 4.58 -12.23 20.88
CA ARG A 142 3.94 -12.01 22.19
C ARG A 142 2.48 -12.47 22.16
N SER A 143 2.13 -13.28 23.17
CA SER A 143 0.83 -13.87 23.51
C SER A 143 0.35 -15.06 22.66
N GLY A 144 0.21 -16.21 23.33
CA GLY A 144 -0.24 -17.45 22.74
C GLY A 144 -1.76 -17.51 22.62
N ARG A 145 -2.23 -17.62 21.38
CA ARG A 145 -3.46 -18.33 21.00
C ARG A 145 -3.15 -19.05 19.68
N PRO A 146 -3.51 -20.33 19.50
CA PRO A 146 -3.39 -20.96 18.19
C PRO A 146 -4.41 -20.31 17.25
N VAL A 147 -3.94 -19.42 16.38
CA VAL A 147 -4.77 -18.82 15.33
C VAL A 147 -4.83 -19.81 14.17
N SER A 148 -6.02 -20.31 13.88
CA SER A 148 -6.33 -20.99 12.63
C SER A 148 -6.23 -19.97 11.51
N ARG A 149 -5.07 -19.88 10.87
CA ARG A 149 -4.74 -18.87 9.84
C ARG A 149 -5.56 -19.12 8.57
N ARG A 150 -6.71 -18.46 8.46
CA ARG A 150 -7.25 -18.05 7.15
C ARG A 150 -7.01 -16.55 7.02
N SER A 151 -6.05 -16.19 6.18
CA SER A 151 -5.78 -14.81 5.78
C SER A 151 -6.27 -14.65 4.35
N VAL A 152 -7.01 -13.59 4.06
CA VAL A 152 -7.35 -13.22 2.68
C VAL A 152 -6.08 -12.65 2.04
N PRO A 153 -5.63 -13.14 0.87
CA PRO A 153 -4.51 -12.53 0.18
C PRO A 153 -4.89 -11.11 -0.28
N CYS A 154 -3.92 -10.20 -0.22
CA CYS A 154 -4.00 -8.87 -0.83
C CYS A 154 -4.43 -9.05 -2.29
N SER A 155 -5.63 -8.58 -2.65
CA SER A 155 -6.18 -8.74 -3.99
C SER A 155 -5.69 -7.57 -4.84
N SER A 156 -4.61 -7.76 -5.59
CA SER A 156 -4.27 -6.84 -6.69
C SER A 156 -5.29 -7.05 -7.81
N ALA A 157 -6.34 -6.24 -7.83
CA ALA A 157 -7.23 -6.14 -8.98
C ALA A 157 -6.54 -5.26 -10.04
N THR A 158 -5.84 -5.88 -10.99
CA THR A 158 -5.40 -5.18 -12.20
C THR A 158 -6.65 -4.77 -12.99
N PRO A 159 -6.82 -3.49 -13.39
CA PRO A 159 -7.92 -3.12 -14.27
C PRO A 159 -7.73 -3.82 -15.62
N SER A 160 -8.69 -4.65 -16.00
CA SER A 160 -8.74 -5.23 -17.33
C SER A 160 -9.02 -4.10 -18.31
N ARG A 161 -8.00 -3.72 -19.08
CA ARG A 161 -8.17 -2.82 -20.23
C ARG A 161 -9.03 -3.57 -21.26
N THR A 162 -10.30 -3.21 -21.36
CA THR A 162 -11.11 -3.55 -22.53
C THR A 162 -10.68 -2.63 -23.67
N SER A 163 -10.17 -3.23 -24.73
CA SER A 163 -10.15 -2.70 -26.10
C SER A 163 -10.41 -3.85 -27.05
#